data_AF-A0A662L8B7-F1
#
_entry.id   AF-A0A662L8B7-F1
#
_cell.length_a   1.000
_cell.length_b   1.000
_cell.length_c   1.000
_cell.angle_alpha   90.00
_cell.angle_beta   90.00
_cell.angle_gamma   90.00
#
_symmetry.space_group_name_H-M   'P 1'
#
loop_
_entity.id
_entity.type
_entity.pdbx_description
1 polymer ?
#
loop_
_entity_poly.entity_id
_entity_poly.type
_entity_poly.pdbx_seq_one_letter_code
_entity_poly.pdbx_strand_id
1 'polypeptide(L)'
;MKKILAIGIMLCFILLNVSVAQKEMAEKTISFGVEKKAVPIGGPLKAEAKKIEMALPLDIQVTSDDADEKYPTLATDKAGNMLMEFSYAKSLVEIDLAFAYSTDNGKTWELAGPVDPFEGEAELQTAIDFCRVEEGKSLAYGTFVTTAGNGGITPFIVFEDMKNPETWVIYYLDWTDDNFYSLESIDIACDEEIEGMDEDFVMTYIMSFPAFDNWPEVHSIPFILFHPEGDSYWCYWFYYNYSSHVRIDIDRPMDMIYLVFQTTNGTNQDVVLEFAPESALGEWGDGKGEMGLFRVGGSADATNPDVSADNNNIYVVCQVNDKGNEDIVCFYSNDGGDTWGMSYIASSNDDELYPVVEASGNKATCLFYKNGDLYVATTEDGGATWSVLGIVNDVEGNVIGEYAFADIFAGYAVWMDNRNGNADIFFDQATAVPILTIDITGGFGVTITISNVGTADAKNLNVAVDISGLVFIGKSKEISIDEIKAGESVSLKMITFGLGPVTIKVTADGTTKEASGFMLGPLVLL
;
A
#
# COMPACT_ATOMS: atom_id res chain seq x y z
N MET A 1 89.93 31.08 11.69
CA MET A 1 89.51 29.67 11.47
C MET A 1 88.73 29.19 12.67
N LYS A 2 87.50 28.75 12.40
CA LYS A 2 86.50 28.00 13.19
C LYS A 2 86.51 28.13 14.73
N LYS A 3 85.44 28.79 15.23
CA LYS A 3 84.99 28.79 16.62
C LYS A 3 84.25 27.48 16.96
N ILE A 4 84.46 27.06 18.19
CA ILE A 4 83.82 25.95 18.91
C ILE A 4 82.62 26.54 19.71
N LEU A 5 81.51 25.81 19.83
CA LEU A 5 80.99 25.22 21.09
C LEU A 5 79.46 25.06 21.13
N ALA A 6 79.07 23.96 21.79
CA ALA A 6 77.93 23.77 22.70
C ALA A 6 76.63 23.20 22.12
N ILE A 7 76.44 21.92 22.46
CA ILE A 7 75.19 21.17 22.47
C ILE A 7 74.35 21.62 23.67
N GLY A 8 73.08 21.91 23.41
CA GLY A 8 72.01 22.03 24.41
C GLY A 8 70.72 21.49 23.78
N ILE A 9 70.22 20.39 24.34
CA ILE A 9 68.98 19.73 23.92
C ILE A 9 67.79 20.61 24.35
N MET A 10 66.96 21.01 23.39
CA MET A 10 65.71 21.72 23.61
C MET A 10 64.58 20.88 23.00
N LEU A 11 63.73 20.29 23.84
CA LEU A 11 62.44 19.75 23.42
C LEU A 11 61.54 20.92 23.03
N CYS A 12 61.25 21.06 21.75
CA CYS A 12 60.18 21.90 21.24
C CYS A 12 59.02 21.00 20.78
N PHE A 13 57.88 21.09 21.48
CA PHE A 13 56.59 20.70 20.93
C PHE A 13 56.29 21.60 19.72
N ILE A 14 56.38 21.05 18.51
CA ILE A 14 55.79 21.67 17.33
C ILE A 14 54.35 21.16 17.28
N LEU A 15 53.41 22.05 17.59
CA LEU A 15 52.01 21.91 17.23
C LEU A 15 51.94 21.81 15.69
N LEU A 16 51.69 20.60 15.19
CA LEU A 16 51.26 20.40 13.82
C LEU A 16 49.85 20.97 13.70
N ASN A 17 49.75 22.21 13.19
CA ASN A 17 48.50 22.67 12.57
C ASN A 17 48.34 21.88 11.27
N VAL A 18 47.66 20.74 11.36
CA VAL A 18 47.06 20.10 10.19
C VAL A 18 45.84 20.96 9.88
N SER A 19 45.96 21.87 8.92
CA SER A 19 44.77 22.38 8.23
C SER A 19 44.22 21.22 7.42
N VAL A 20 43.18 20.55 7.94
CA VAL A 20 42.32 19.73 7.12
C VAL A 20 41.67 20.71 6.13
N ALA A 21 42.08 20.65 4.87
CA ALA A 21 41.27 21.20 3.80
C ALA A 21 40.02 20.31 3.77
N GLN A 22 38.96 20.77 4.43
CA GLN A 22 37.64 20.20 4.33
C GLN A 22 37.22 20.40 2.88
N LYS A 23 37.31 19.33 2.09
CA LYS A 23 36.76 19.32 0.75
C LYS A 23 35.26 19.26 0.96
N GLU A 24 34.58 20.40 0.86
CA GLU A 24 33.12 20.45 0.80
C GLU A 24 32.68 19.46 -0.27
N MET A 25 31.91 18.45 0.13
CA MET A 25 31.16 17.64 -0.80
C MET A 25 30.12 18.58 -1.42
N ALA A 26 30.26 18.83 -2.71
CA ALA A 26 29.25 19.55 -3.45
C ALA A 26 27.97 18.70 -3.46
N GLU A 27 26.90 19.21 -2.85
CA GLU A 27 25.54 18.73 -3.10
C GLU A 27 25.29 18.83 -4.60
N LYS A 28 25.02 17.68 -5.21
CA LYS A 28 24.72 17.56 -6.63
C LYS A 28 23.21 17.39 -6.73
N THR A 29 22.49 18.49 -6.90
CA THR A 29 21.05 18.45 -7.19
C THR A 29 20.89 17.94 -8.62
N ILE A 30 20.35 16.73 -8.76
CA ILE A 30 19.87 16.22 -10.04
C ILE A 30 18.45 16.80 -10.21
N SER A 31 18.20 17.43 -11.36
CA SER A 31 16.90 18.02 -11.70
C SER A 31 16.25 17.18 -12.80
N PHE A 32 15.03 16.72 -12.56
CA PHE A 32 14.30 15.85 -13.47
C PHE A 32 13.21 16.63 -14.20
N GLY A 33 12.96 16.28 -15.45
CA GLY A 33 11.80 16.75 -16.20
C GLY A 33 10.71 15.68 -16.15
N VAL A 34 9.61 15.96 -15.45
CA VAL A 34 8.41 15.11 -15.49
C VAL A 34 7.69 15.41 -16.80
N GLU A 35 7.71 14.51 -17.77
CA GLU A 35 6.89 14.67 -18.97
C GLU A 35 5.46 14.20 -18.67
N LYS A 36 4.64 15.08 -18.07
CA LYS A 36 3.21 14.82 -17.78
C LYS A 36 2.38 14.79 -19.09
N LYS A 37 2.54 13.76 -19.92
CA LYS A 37 1.66 13.53 -21.06
C LYS A 37 0.54 12.57 -20.66
N ALA A 38 -0.57 13.13 -20.18
CA ALA A 38 -1.77 12.35 -19.87
C ALA A 38 -2.18 11.49 -21.09
N VAL A 39 -2.20 10.18 -20.92
CA VAL A 39 -2.80 9.24 -21.87
C VAL A 39 -4.24 9.01 -21.44
N PRO A 40 -5.24 9.59 -22.11
CA PRO A 40 -6.64 9.35 -21.76
C PRO A 40 -7.02 7.91 -22.13
N ILE A 41 -7.39 7.14 -21.10
CA ILE A 41 -7.93 5.79 -21.22
C ILE A 41 -9.43 5.91 -21.53
N GLY A 42 -9.81 5.73 -22.80
CA GLY A 42 -11.13 5.26 -23.28
C GLY A 42 -12.43 5.87 -22.73
N GLY A 43 -13.20 6.50 -23.63
CA GLY A 43 -14.59 6.98 -23.40
C GLY A 43 -15.69 5.88 -23.39
N PRO A 44 -16.98 6.23 -23.17
CA PRO A 44 -17.86 5.51 -22.24
C PRO A 44 -18.54 4.25 -22.79
N LEU A 45 -18.65 3.22 -21.94
CA LEU A 45 -19.61 2.11 -22.04
C LEU A 45 -20.88 2.45 -21.24
N LYS A 46 -22.05 2.26 -21.85
CA LYS A 46 -23.36 2.31 -21.16
C LYS A 46 -23.92 0.90 -21.07
N ALA A 47 -23.97 0.35 -19.86
CA ALA A 47 -24.75 -0.83 -19.54
C ALA A 47 -25.78 -0.49 -18.45
N GLU A 48 -27.03 -0.94 -18.60
CA GLU A 48 -28.04 -0.85 -17.55
C GLU A 48 -27.99 -2.12 -16.69
N ALA A 49 -27.62 -2.01 -15.42
CA ALA A 49 -27.64 -3.11 -14.47
C ALA A 49 -29.05 -3.34 -13.90
N LYS A 50 -29.50 -4.59 -13.92
CA LYS A 50 -30.74 -5.05 -13.29
C LYS A 50 -30.40 -5.64 -11.93
N LYS A 51 -30.89 -4.99 -10.86
CA LYS A 51 -30.67 -5.39 -9.46
C LYS A 51 -31.25 -6.77 -9.16
N ILE A 52 -30.42 -7.66 -8.60
CA ILE A 52 -30.84 -8.82 -7.82
C ILE A 52 -30.05 -8.78 -6.51
N GLU A 53 -30.74 -8.84 -5.37
CA GLU A 53 -30.12 -8.92 -4.04
C GLU A 53 -29.98 -10.37 -3.59
N MET A 54 -28.79 -10.75 -3.12
CA MET A 54 -28.54 -11.56 -1.91
C MET A 54 -27.03 -11.58 -1.60
N ALA A 55 -26.67 -11.92 -0.35
CA ALA A 55 -25.31 -12.14 0.17
C ALA A 55 -24.44 -12.89 -0.84
N LEU A 56 -23.16 -12.52 -1.00
CA LEU A 56 -22.22 -13.20 -1.91
C LEU A 56 -22.29 -14.71 -1.70
N PRO A 57 -22.71 -15.50 -2.71
CA PRO A 57 -22.55 -16.95 -2.67
C PRO A 57 -21.81 -17.43 -3.93
N LEU A 58 -20.82 -18.31 -3.74
CA LEU A 58 -19.91 -18.82 -4.76
C LEU A 58 -18.81 -17.82 -5.16
N ASP A 59 -17.56 -18.28 -5.28
CA ASP A 59 -16.45 -17.50 -5.87
C ASP A 59 -16.94 -16.68 -7.07
N ILE A 60 -16.72 -15.37 -7.06
CA ILE A 60 -17.11 -14.50 -8.17
C ILE A 60 -15.98 -14.48 -9.18
N GLN A 61 -16.27 -15.03 -10.36
CA GLN A 61 -15.39 -14.86 -11.51
C GLN A 61 -15.47 -13.41 -12.01
N VAL A 62 -14.36 -12.67 -11.89
CA VAL A 62 -14.25 -11.25 -12.30
C VAL A 62 -13.95 -11.16 -13.80
N THR A 63 -13.01 -11.97 -14.28
CA THR A 63 -12.61 -12.05 -15.69
C THR A 63 -12.99 -13.42 -16.26
N SER A 64 -13.39 -13.46 -17.53
CA SER A 64 -13.98 -14.67 -18.14
C SER A 64 -13.73 -14.79 -19.63
N ASP A 65 -12.80 -14.01 -20.15
CA ASP A 65 -12.43 -14.11 -21.56
C ASP A 65 -11.33 -15.17 -21.77
N ASP A 66 -10.94 -15.40 -23.01
CA ASP A 66 -10.02 -16.49 -23.34
C ASP A 66 -8.54 -16.15 -23.06
N ALA A 67 -8.22 -14.90 -22.70
CA ALA A 67 -6.86 -14.49 -22.38
C ALA A 67 -6.45 -14.97 -20.97
N ASP A 68 -5.15 -14.92 -20.70
CA ASP A 68 -4.65 -15.11 -19.34
C ASP A 68 -4.53 -13.74 -18.67
N GLU A 69 -5.14 -13.58 -17.50
CA GLU A 69 -4.92 -12.42 -16.63
C GLU A 69 -3.88 -12.70 -15.56
N LYS A 70 -3.18 -11.65 -15.10
CA LYS A 70 -2.11 -11.79 -14.10
C LYS A 70 -2.06 -10.63 -13.11
N TYR A 71 -1.42 -10.88 -11.97
CA TYR A 71 -1.09 -9.87 -10.96
C TYR A 71 -2.28 -9.00 -10.53
N PRO A 72 -3.39 -9.59 -10.06
CA PRO A 72 -4.52 -8.82 -9.56
C PRO A 72 -4.15 -8.11 -8.25
N THR A 73 -4.45 -6.83 -8.16
CA THR A 73 -4.37 -6.05 -6.93
C THR A 73 -5.68 -5.33 -6.65
N LEU A 74 -6.02 -5.10 -5.39
CA LEU A 74 -7.35 -4.67 -4.95
C LEU A 74 -7.29 -3.49 -3.99
N ALA A 75 -8.09 -2.46 -4.28
CA ALA A 75 -8.36 -1.35 -3.37
C ALA A 75 -9.86 -1.20 -3.10
N THR A 76 -10.25 -0.78 -1.89
CA THR A 76 -11.63 -0.38 -1.59
C THR A 76 -11.72 0.79 -0.63
N ASP A 77 -12.70 1.65 -0.84
CA ASP A 77 -13.02 2.74 0.07
C ASP A 77 -13.80 2.31 1.32
N LYS A 78 -14.02 1.00 1.50
CA LYS A 78 -14.84 0.42 2.59
C LYS A 78 -16.24 1.06 2.64
N ALA A 79 -16.75 1.53 1.50
CA ALA A 79 -18.11 2.07 1.36
C ALA A 79 -18.85 1.41 0.18
N GLY A 80 -18.36 0.24 -0.26
CA GLY A 80 -18.92 -0.57 -1.33
C GLY A 80 -18.31 -0.33 -2.70
N ASN A 81 -17.32 0.56 -2.82
CA ASN A 81 -16.61 0.79 -4.07
C ASN A 81 -15.26 0.07 -4.04
N MET A 82 -14.94 -0.63 -5.11
CA MET A 82 -13.72 -1.41 -5.24
C MET A 82 -13.12 -1.19 -6.62
N LEU A 83 -11.80 -1.18 -6.70
CA LEU A 83 -11.03 -1.12 -7.94
C LEU A 83 -9.98 -2.22 -7.92
N MET A 84 -9.86 -2.90 -9.05
CA MET A 84 -8.87 -3.92 -9.30
C MET A 84 -8.02 -3.51 -10.48
N GLU A 85 -6.71 -3.66 -10.35
CA GLU A 85 -5.74 -3.50 -11.42
C GLU A 85 -5.11 -4.87 -11.71
N PHE A 86 -4.92 -5.21 -12.99
CA PHE A 86 -4.33 -6.49 -13.41
C PHE A 86 -3.73 -6.41 -14.82
N SER A 87 -2.86 -7.36 -15.15
CA SER A 87 -2.35 -7.53 -16.52
C SER A 87 -3.25 -8.42 -17.36
N TYR A 88 -3.29 -8.16 -18.65
CA TYR A 88 -4.10 -8.86 -19.64
C TYR A 88 -3.22 -9.37 -20.80
N ALA A 89 -3.04 -10.69 -20.91
CA ALA A 89 -2.17 -11.29 -21.92
C ALA A 89 -2.88 -11.47 -23.26
N LYS A 90 -2.86 -10.44 -24.12
CA LYS A 90 -3.36 -10.54 -25.51
C LYS A 90 -2.66 -11.60 -26.34
N SER A 91 -1.38 -11.84 -26.05
CA SER A 91 -0.57 -12.89 -26.67
C SER A 91 0.58 -13.29 -25.76
N LEU A 92 1.39 -14.27 -26.18
CA LEU A 92 2.59 -14.70 -25.45
C LEU A 92 3.66 -13.60 -25.27
N VAL A 93 3.56 -12.48 -25.98
CA VAL A 93 4.56 -11.40 -25.99
C VAL A 93 3.94 -10.00 -25.94
N GLU A 94 2.63 -9.90 -25.73
CA GLU A 94 1.92 -8.62 -25.64
C GLU A 94 1.00 -8.71 -24.43
N ILE A 95 1.34 -7.95 -23.40
CA ILE A 95 0.57 -7.84 -22.16
C ILE A 95 0.13 -6.37 -22.02
N ASP A 96 -1.17 -6.17 -21.86
CA ASP A 96 -1.79 -4.86 -21.64
C ASP A 96 -2.20 -4.70 -20.18
N LEU A 97 -2.44 -3.46 -19.77
CA LEU A 97 -3.01 -3.15 -18.47
C LEU A 97 -4.55 -3.20 -18.55
N ALA A 98 -5.20 -3.78 -17.55
CA ALA A 98 -6.65 -3.84 -17.46
C ALA A 98 -7.13 -3.58 -16.03
N PHE A 99 -8.40 -3.23 -15.91
CA PHE A 99 -9.01 -2.87 -14.65
C PHE A 99 -10.41 -3.47 -14.54
N ALA A 100 -10.86 -3.66 -13.29
CA ALA A 100 -12.25 -3.95 -12.98
C ALA A 100 -12.68 -3.10 -11.79
N TYR A 101 -13.90 -2.56 -11.81
CA TYR A 101 -14.43 -1.82 -10.67
C TYR A 101 -15.81 -2.31 -10.27
N SER A 102 -16.12 -2.16 -8.98
CA SER A 102 -17.40 -2.52 -8.37
C SER A 102 -17.94 -1.36 -7.55
N THR A 103 -19.27 -1.24 -7.48
CA THR A 103 -19.98 -0.25 -6.65
C THR A 103 -20.99 -0.91 -5.70
N ASP A 104 -20.91 -2.23 -5.55
CA ASP A 104 -21.84 -3.03 -4.77
C ASP A 104 -21.17 -4.06 -3.84
N ASN A 105 -19.97 -3.75 -3.36
CA ASN A 105 -19.10 -4.63 -2.55
C ASN A 105 -18.69 -5.90 -3.30
N GLY A 106 -18.26 -5.74 -4.55
CA GLY A 106 -17.75 -6.83 -5.38
C GLY A 106 -18.81 -7.81 -5.87
N LYS A 107 -20.10 -7.56 -5.67
CA LYS A 107 -21.17 -8.45 -6.17
C LYS A 107 -21.25 -8.47 -7.69
N THR A 108 -20.96 -7.33 -8.31
CA THR A 108 -20.82 -7.18 -9.75
C THR A 108 -19.59 -6.35 -10.08
N TRP A 109 -18.98 -6.66 -11.22
CA TRP A 109 -17.75 -6.04 -11.70
C TRP A 109 -17.96 -5.51 -13.12
N GLU A 110 -17.46 -4.30 -13.37
CA GLU A 110 -17.39 -3.68 -14.68
C GLU A 110 -15.93 -3.60 -15.12
N LEU A 111 -15.61 -4.17 -16.28
CA LEU A 111 -14.26 -4.16 -16.85
C LEU A 111 -13.98 -2.84 -17.58
N ALA A 112 -12.78 -2.31 -17.40
CA ALA A 112 -12.23 -1.18 -18.13
C ALA A 112 -10.85 -1.55 -18.71
N GLY A 113 -10.68 -1.42 -20.03
CA GLY A 113 -9.51 -1.92 -20.75
C GLY A 113 -9.80 -3.20 -21.55
N PRO A 114 -8.76 -3.91 -22.05
CA PRO A 114 -7.33 -3.64 -21.85
C PRO A 114 -6.86 -2.34 -22.52
N VAL A 115 -5.79 -1.76 -21.99
CA VAL A 115 -5.09 -0.60 -22.50
C VAL A 115 -3.61 -0.94 -22.66
N ASP A 116 -3.06 -0.58 -23.82
CA ASP A 116 -1.64 -0.63 -24.08
C ASP A 116 -1.00 0.69 -23.57
N PRO A 117 -0.35 0.71 -22.39
CA PRO A 117 0.30 1.94 -21.91
C PRO A 117 1.55 2.28 -22.72
N PHE A 118 2.23 1.27 -23.27
CA PHE A 118 3.49 1.40 -24.02
C PHE A 118 3.63 0.27 -25.05
N GLU A 119 3.88 0.62 -26.32
CA GLU A 119 3.90 -0.37 -27.42
C GLU A 119 4.90 -1.52 -27.16
N GLY A 120 4.37 -2.75 -27.03
CA GLY A 120 5.15 -3.99 -26.94
C GLY A 120 5.53 -4.46 -25.54
N GLU A 121 4.75 -4.10 -24.51
CA GLU A 121 4.97 -4.56 -23.14
C GLU A 121 4.90 -6.08 -22.96
N ALA A 122 5.79 -6.59 -22.09
CA ALA A 122 5.95 -8.01 -21.82
C ALA A 122 5.78 -8.39 -20.33
N GLU A 123 5.65 -7.43 -19.43
CA GLU A 123 5.51 -7.66 -17.98
C GLU A 123 4.81 -6.47 -17.34
N LEU A 124 3.81 -6.72 -16.48
CA LEU A 124 2.96 -5.70 -15.84
C LEU A 124 2.52 -6.15 -14.43
N GLN A 125 3.45 -6.52 -13.54
CA GLN A 125 3.08 -6.67 -12.12
C GLN A 125 2.47 -5.34 -11.64
N THR A 126 1.24 -5.39 -11.12
CA THR A 126 0.48 -4.20 -10.73
C THR A 126 0.53 -3.99 -9.21
N ALA A 127 0.21 -2.77 -8.77
CA ALA A 127 -0.02 -2.41 -7.38
C ALA A 127 -0.99 -1.23 -7.30
N ILE A 128 -1.86 -1.24 -6.30
CA ILE A 128 -2.84 -0.18 -6.06
C ILE A 128 -3.01 0.04 -4.56
N ASP A 129 -3.15 1.30 -4.15
CA ASP A 129 -3.54 1.64 -2.78
C ASP A 129 -4.67 2.69 -2.75
N PHE A 130 -5.59 2.51 -1.81
CA PHE A 130 -6.70 3.42 -1.57
C PHE A 130 -6.27 4.56 -0.65
N CYS A 131 -6.33 5.79 -1.15
CA CYS A 131 -5.89 6.97 -0.41
C CYS A 131 -6.99 7.48 0.53
N ARG A 132 -8.04 8.09 -0.04
CA ARG A 132 -9.07 8.78 0.74
C ARG A 132 -10.35 8.98 -0.05
N VAL A 133 -11.40 9.43 0.65
CA VAL A 133 -12.60 9.98 0.01
C VAL A 133 -12.55 11.50 0.08
N GLU A 134 -12.45 12.16 -1.08
CA GLU A 134 -12.42 13.62 -1.21
C GLU A 134 -13.59 14.11 -2.06
N GLU A 135 -14.41 15.01 -1.51
CA GLU A 135 -15.62 15.55 -2.17
C GLU A 135 -16.59 14.47 -2.72
N GLY A 136 -16.58 13.26 -2.14
CA GLY A 136 -17.41 12.13 -2.56
C GLY A 136 -16.83 11.27 -3.70
N LYS A 137 -15.62 11.60 -4.17
CA LYS A 137 -14.80 10.75 -5.03
C LYS A 137 -13.90 9.87 -4.18
N SER A 138 -13.69 8.63 -4.60
CA SER A 138 -12.81 7.70 -3.89
C SER A 138 -11.46 7.72 -4.62
N LEU A 139 -10.47 8.41 -4.06
CA LEU A 139 -9.14 8.60 -4.64
C LEU A 139 -8.26 7.39 -4.33
N ALA A 140 -7.54 6.91 -5.35
CA ALA A 140 -6.54 5.86 -5.22
C ALA A 140 -5.35 6.14 -6.15
N TYR A 141 -4.24 5.47 -5.89
CA TYR A 141 -3.05 5.49 -6.73
C TYR A 141 -2.65 4.08 -7.13
N GLY A 142 -2.22 3.91 -8.38
CA GLY A 142 -1.74 2.63 -8.90
C GLY A 142 -0.37 2.74 -9.54
N THR A 143 0.24 1.60 -9.85
CA THR A 143 1.52 1.51 -10.55
C THR A 143 1.69 0.11 -11.13
N PHE A 144 2.62 -0.03 -12.08
CA PHE A 144 2.91 -1.30 -12.73
C PHE A 144 4.37 -1.40 -13.19
N VAL A 145 4.90 -2.62 -13.21
CA VAL A 145 6.18 -2.92 -13.87
C VAL A 145 6.04 -2.71 -15.37
N THR A 146 7.08 -2.21 -16.05
CA THR A 146 7.10 -2.04 -17.50
C THR A 146 8.51 -2.28 -18.04
N THR A 147 8.59 -2.82 -19.25
CA THR A 147 9.82 -3.01 -20.00
C THR A 147 10.16 -1.84 -20.92
N ALA A 148 9.26 -0.85 -21.06
CA ALA A 148 9.51 0.37 -21.81
C ALA A 148 10.77 1.09 -21.33
N GLY A 149 11.49 1.69 -22.27
CA GLY A 149 12.79 2.30 -21.97
C GLY A 149 13.81 1.30 -21.40
N ASN A 150 13.68 0.00 -21.71
CA ASN A 150 14.49 -1.08 -21.12
C ASN A 150 14.30 -1.19 -19.59
N GLY A 151 13.09 -0.89 -19.09
CA GLY A 151 12.78 -0.82 -17.67
C GLY A 151 13.31 0.44 -16.98
N GLY A 152 13.63 1.48 -17.75
CA GLY A 152 14.01 2.80 -17.25
C GLY A 152 12.83 3.76 -17.09
N ILE A 153 11.60 3.27 -17.14
CA ILE A 153 10.37 4.06 -16.96
C ILE A 153 9.67 3.57 -15.70
N THR A 154 9.30 4.50 -14.81
CA THR A 154 8.50 4.19 -13.61
C THR A 154 7.12 4.86 -13.72
N PRO A 155 6.06 4.10 -14.05
CA PRO A 155 4.72 4.63 -14.23
C PRO A 155 3.97 4.73 -12.89
N PHE A 156 2.96 5.60 -12.85
CA PHE A 156 1.96 5.62 -11.79
C PHE A 156 0.62 6.08 -12.36
N ILE A 157 -0.45 5.72 -11.69
CA ILE A 157 -1.83 5.96 -12.11
C ILE A 157 -2.51 6.77 -11.02
N VAL A 158 -3.16 7.86 -11.42
CA VAL A 158 -4.03 8.62 -10.53
C VAL A 158 -5.47 8.25 -10.86
N PHE A 159 -6.16 7.67 -9.87
CA PHE A 159 -7.59 7.38 -9.94
C PHE A 159 -8.34 8.46 -9.18
N GLU A 160 -8.60 9.64 -9.79
CA GLU A 160 -9.30 10.72 -9.05
C GLU A 160 -10.66 10.26 -8.49
N ASP A 161 -11.31 9.32 -9.19
CA ASP A 161 -12.43 8.56 -8.67
C ASP A 161 -12.37 7.10 -9.19
N MET A 162 -12.13 6.16 -8.28
CA MET A 162 -12.13 4.71 -8.55
C MET A 162 -13.41 4.20 -9.22
N LYS A 163 -14.52 4.95 -9.13
CA LYS A 163 -15.82 4.59 -9.74
C LYS A 163 -15.96 5.08 -11.18
N ASN A 164 -15.03 5.90 -11.67
CA ASN A 164 -15.18 6.62 -12.93
C ASN A 164 -13.91 6.52 -13.78
N PRO A 165 -13.85 5.54 -14.71
CA PRO A 165 -12.70 5.34 -15.60
C PRO A 165 -12.26 6.57 -16.39
N GLU A 166 -13.15 7.52 -16.67
CA GLU A 166 -12.83 8.77 -17.37
C GLU A 166 -11.90 9.69 -16.59
N THR A 167 -11.69 9.42 -15.29
CA THR A 167 -10.80 10.18 -14.42
C THR A 167 -9.43 9.56 -14.24
N TRP A 168 -9.21 8.38 -14.80
CA TRP A 168 -7.99 7.62 -14.59
C TRP A 168 -6.91 8.09 -15.57
N VAL A 169 -5.75 8.45 -15.03
CA VAL A 169 -4.66 9.00 -15.82
C VAL A 169 -3.35 8.32 -15.46
N ILE A 170 -2.68 7.77 -16.47
CA ILE A 170 -1.32 7.25 -16.35
C ILE A 170 -0.33 8.41 -16.52
N TYR A 171 0.60 8.51 -15.58
CA TYR A 171 1.80 9.32 -15.61
C TYR A 171 3.03 8.41 -15.58
N TYR A 172 4.19 8.95 -15.92
CA TYR A 172 5.44 8.22 -15.82
C TYR A 172 6.62 9.16 -15.61
N LEU A 173 7.67 8.62 -14.99
CA LEU A 173 8.99 9.21 -14.94
C LEU A 173 9.92 8.43 -15.87
N ASP A 174 10.70 9.15 -16.67
CA ASP A 174 11.63 8.58 -17.64
C ASP A 174 13.08 8.79 -17.17
N TRP A 175 13.73 7.69 -16.84
CA TRP A 175 15.11 7.62 -16.34
C TRP A 175 16.09 7.14 -17.41
N THR A 176 15.66 7.04 -18.67
CA THR A 176 16.46 6.43 -19.75
C THR A 176 17.69 7.25 -20.13
N ASP A 177 17.64 8.58 -19.95
CA ASP A 177 18.78 9.47 -20.18
C ASP A 177 19.97 9.17 -19.25
N ASP A 178 19.69 8.71 -18.03
CA ASP A 178 20.68 8.26 -17.05
C ASP A 178 20.98 6.75 -17.15
N ASN A 179 20.42 6.09 -18.16
CA ASN A 179 20.54 4.66 -18.45
C ASN A 179 20.08 3.76 -17.29
N PHE A 180 19.08 4.16 -16.53
CA PHE A 180 18.40 3.23 -15.62
C PHE A 180 17.71 2.15 -16.44
N TYR A 181 17.63 0.94 -15.89
CA TYR A 181 17.13 -0.23 -16.59
C TYR A 181 16.64 -1.31 -15.63
N SER A 182 15.89 -2.27 -16.18
CA SER A 182 15.41 -3.46 -15.46
C SER A 182 14.58 -3.11 -14.22
N LEU A 183 13.45 -2.42 -14.42
CA LEU A 183 12.37 -2.37 -13.44
C LEU A 183 11.79 -3.78 -13.28
N GLU A 184 11.97 -4.39 -12.11
CA GLU A 184 11.66 -5.82 -11.87
C GLU A 184 10.50 -6.04 -10.87
N SER A 185 10.26 -5.10 -9.97
CA SER A 185 9.18 -5.14 -8.97
C SER A 185 8.86 -3.70 -8.60
N ILE A 186 7.59 -3.41 -8.35
CA ILE A 186 7.11 -2.09 -7.93
C ILE A 186 5.95 -2.25 -6.95
N ASP A 187 5.79 -1.27 -6.08
CA ASP A 187 4.66 -1.15 -5.16
C ASP A 187 4.41 0.32 -4.79
N ILE A 188 3.20 0.63 -4.31
CA ILE A 188 2.75 2.00 -4.00
C ILE A 188 1.94 2.02 -2.71
N ALA A 189 2.15 3.04 -1.89
CA ALA A 189 1.32 3.32 -0.71
C ALA A 189 1.00 4.82 -0.63
N CYS A 190 -0.14 5.14 -0.06
CA CYS A 190 -0.65 6.51 0.03
C CYS A 190 -1.29 6.81 1.39
N ASP A 191 -1.32 8.09 1.73
CA ASP A 191 -1.96 8.63 2.94
C ASP A 191 -2.84 9.84 2.60
N GLU A 192 -3.64 10.35 3.54
CA GLU A 192 -4.45 11.54 3.35
C GLU A 192 -3.61 12.78 3.01
N GLU A 193 -2.44 12.90 3.63
CA GLU A 193 -1.44 13.95 3.41
C GLU A 193 -0.09 13.43 3.89
N ILE A 194 0.96 13.48 3.05
CA ILE A 194 2.32 13.13 3.48
C ILE A 194 3.09 14.41 3.78
N GLU A 195 3.61 14.56 5.01
CA GLU A 195 4.21 15.83 5.47
C GLU A 195 5.36 16.28 4.55
N GLY A 196 5.19 17.47 3.94
CA GLY A 196 6.21 18.08 3.08
C GLY A 196 6.26 17.54 1.65
N MET A 197 5.22 16.84 1.20
CA MET A 197 5.08 16.28 -0.15
C MET A 197 3.99 17.00 -0.96
N ASP A 198 4.18 17.09 -2.28
CA ASP A 198 3.20 17.58 -3.25
C ASP A 198 2.24 16.46 -3.72
N GLU A 199 2.66 15.20 -3.61
CA GLU A 199 1.85 14.03 -3.95
C GLU A 199 1.60 13.20 -2.69
N ASP A 200 0.40 12.64 -2.58
CA ASP A 200 -0.07 11.92 -1.39
C ASP A 200 0.33 10.43 -1.41
N PHE A 201 1.36 10.07 -2.17
CA PHE A 201 1.83 8.70 -2.33
C PHE A 201 3.36 8.60 -2.35
N VAL A 202 3.84 7.42 -1.97
CA VAL A 202 5.22 6.97 -2.15
C VAL A 202 5.23 5.69 -2.97
N MET A 203 6.26 5.52 -3.80
CA MET A 203 6.46 4.28 -4.54
C MET A 203 7.78 3.64 -4.16
N THR A 204 7.83 2.32 -4.21
CA THR A 204 9.08 1.57 -4.12
C THR A 204 9.25 0.67 -5.33
N TYR A 205 10.49 0.48 -5.77
CA TYR A 205 10.79 -0.40 -6.90
C TYR A 205 12.18 -1.00 -6.84
N ILE A 206 12.36 -2.10 -7.57
CA ILE A 206 13.66 -2.73 -7.84
C ILE A 206 14.10 -2.33 -9.23
N MET A 207 15.26 -1.66 -9.33
CA MET A 207 15.82 -1.19 -10.61
C MET A 207 17.36 -1.25 -10.61
N SER A 208 17.97 -1.10 -11.78
CA SER A 208 19.42 -1.06 -11.98
C SER A 208 19.87 0.24 -12.64
N PHE A 209 21.14 0.62 -12.44
CA PHE A 209 21.79 1.67 -13.22
C PHE A 209 23.29 1.42 -13.38
N PRO A 210 23.89 1.78 -14.53
CA PRO A 210 25.34 1.68 -14.72
C PRO A 210 26.07 2.72 -13.88
N ALA A 211 27.37 2.58 -13.70
CA ALA A 211 28.14 3.63 -13.04
C ALA A 211 28.01 4.97 -13.79
N PHE A 212 27.40 5.98 -13.16
CA PHE A 212 27.33 7.34 -13.68
C PHE A 212 27.80 8.34 -12.61
N ASP A 213 28.42 9.44 -13.06
CA ASP A 213 28.98 10.46 -12.20
C ASP A 213 29.96 9.94 -11.13
N ASN A 214 29.53 9.93 -9.86
CA ASN A 214 30.30 9.46 -8.69
C ASN A 214 29.69 8.18 -8.08
N TRP A 215 28.66 7.61 -8.71
CA TRP A 215 27.93 6.47 -8.20
C TRP A 215 28.44 5.17 -8.84
N PRO A 216 28.61 4.09 -8.07
CA PRO A 216 29.01 2.80 -8.62
C PRO A 216 27.85 2.20 -9.43
N GLU A 217 28.18 1.26 -10.31
CA GLU A 217 27.18 0.41 -10.94
C GLU A 217 26.44 -0.41 -9.88
N VAL A 218 25.13 -0.56 -10.06
CA VAL A 218 24.25 -1.33 -9.21
C VAL A 218 23.34 -2.22 -10.06
N HIS A 219 22.92 -3.34 -9.49
CA HIS A 219 22.08 -4.34 -10.12
C HIS A 219 20.95 -4.74 -9.17
N SER A 220 19.71 -4.50 -9.61
CA SER A 220 18.47 -4.87 -8.94
C SER A 220 18.49 -4.46 -7.45
N ILE A 221 18.49 -3.16 -7.20
CA ILE A 221 18.46 -2.60 -5.85
C ILE A 221 17.11 -1.94 -5.56
N PRO A 222 16.67 -1.89 -4.28
CA PRO A 222 15.45 -1.19 -3.92
C PRO A 222 15.64 0.33 -3.94
N PHE A 223 14.57 1.00 -4.33
CA PHE A 223 14.41 2.43 -4.34
C PHE A 223 13.16 2.83 -3.57
N ILE A 224 13.13 4.07 -3.10
CA ILE A 224 11.90 4.75 -2.71
C ILE A 224 11.81 6.05 -3.51
N LEU A 225 10.61 6.36 -4.00
CA LEU A 225 10.29 7.55 -4.78
C LEU A 225 9.18 8.33 -4.07
N PHE A 226 9.36 9.64 -4.02
CA PHE A 226 8.41 10.58 -3.43
C PHE A 226 8.53 11.94 -4.15
N HIS A 227 7.55 12.81 -3.97
CA HIS A 227 7.55 14.15 -4.56
C HIS A 227 7.48 15.21 -3.46
N PRO A 228 8.63 15.74 -3.00
CA PRO A 228 8.62 16.82 -2.02
C PRO A 228 8.07 18.11 -2.61
N GLU A 229 7.59 19.03 -1.77
CA GLU A 229 7.10 20.35 -2.22
C GLU A 229 8.06 21.01 -3.22
N GLY A 230 7.59 21.25 -4.45
CA GLY A 230 8.37 21.87 -5.52
C GLY A 230 8.28 21.14 -6.86
N ASP A 231 9.25 21.42 -7.75
CA ASP A 231 9.11 21.06 -9.17
C ASP A 231 9.71 19.67 -9.53
N SER A 232 10.10 18.81 -8.57
CA SER A 232 10.83 17.57 -8.91
C SER A 232 10.48 16.39 -8.01
N TYR A 233 10.34 15.20 -8.62
CA TYR A 233 10.33 13.91 -7.93
C TYR A 233 11.74 13.54 -7.50
N TRP A 234 11.84 12.88 -6.35
CA TRP A 234 13.09 12.44 -5.75
C TRP A 234 13.04 10.93 -5.59
N CYS A 235 14.18 10.27 -5.79
CA CYS A 235 14.35 8.88 -5.44
C CYS A 235 15.58 8.69 -4.56
N TYR A 236 15.46 7.78 -3.60
CA TYR A 236 16.59 7.21 -2.87
C TYR A 236 16.74 5.75 -3.22
N TRP A 237 17.94 5.23 -2.99
CA TRP A 237 18.27 3.84 -3.26
C TRP A 237 19.12 3.25 -2.16
N PHE A 238 18.95 1.95 -1.95
CA PHE A 238 19.63 1.22 -0.89
C PHE A 238 20.56 0.19 -1.52
N TYR A 239 21.83 0.14 -1.10
CA TYR A 239 22.87 -0.65 -1.76
C TYR A 239 22.82 -2.16 -1.46
N TYR A 240 21.65 -2.77 -1.65
CA TYR A 240 21.41 -4.21 -1.58
C TYR A 240 21.31 -4.77 -2.99
N ASN A 241 22.46 -5.05 -3.63
CA ASN A 241 22.48 -5.66 -4.96
C ASN A 241 21.81 -7.03 -4.95
N TYR A 242 21.16 -7.37 -6.07
CA TYR A 242 20.45 -8.63 -6.27
C TYR A 242 19.28 -8.79 -5.29
N SER A 243 18.53 -7.71 -5.11
CA SER A 243 17.26 -7.68 -4.40
C SER A 243 16.10 -7.87 -5.37
N SER A 244 14.94 -8.25 -4.83
CA SER A 244 13.69 -8.49 -5.58
C SER A 244 12.49 -8.34 -4.64
N HIS A 245 11.27 -8.45 -5.19
CA HIS A 245 10.02 -8.58 -4.43
C HIS A 245 9.86 -7.50 -3.36
N VAL A 246 9.79 -6.24 -3.82
CA VAL A 246 9.65 -5.09 -2.93
C VAL A 246 8.17 -4.83 -2.63
N ARG A 247 7.88 -4.43 -1.39
CA ARG A 247 6.57 -4.03 -0.90
C ARG A 247 6.67 -2.81 0.00
N ILE A 248 5.61 -2.02 0.06
CA ILE A 248 5.54 -0.80 0.88
C ILE A 248 4.17 -0.65 1.54
N ASP A 249 4.16 -0.16 2.77
CA ASP A 249 2.93 0.24 3.46
C ASP A 249 3.17 1.49 4.33
N ILE A 250 2.09 2.23 4.61
CA ILE A 250 2.08 3.40 5.50
C ILE A 250 1.17 3.10 6.70
N ASP A 251 1.73 3.13 7.91
CA ASP A 251 0.97 3.22 9.15
C ASP A 251 0.45 4.65 9.31
N ARG A 252 -0.67 4.94 8.63
CA ARG A 252 -1.29 6.27 8.56
C ARG A 252 -1.54 6.90 9.92
N PRO A 253 -2.01 6.16 10.95
CA PRO A 253 -2.14 6.74 12.30
C PRO A 253 -0.84 7.24 12.95
N MET A 254 0.32 6.78 12.47
CA MET A 254 1.64 7.06 13.06
C MET A 254 2.58 7.81 12.12
N ASP A 255 2.14 8.13 10.89
CA ASP A 255 2.95 8.77 9.84
C ASP A 255 4.28 8.01 9.61
N MET A 256 4.21 6.67 9.54
CA MET A 256 5.39 5.79 9.40
C MET A 256 5.33 4.97 8.12
N ILE A 257 6.42 4.96 7.37
CA ILE A 257 6.57 4.22 6.11
C ILE A 257 7.41 2.97 6.33
N TYR A 258 6.96 1.85 5.79
CA TYR A 258 7.59 0.53 5.90
C TYR A 258 7.86 -0.02 4.51
N LEU A 259 9.13 -0.23 4.16
CA LEU A 259 9.57 -0.78 2.88
C LEU A 259 10.26 -2.12 3.13
N VAL A 260 9.76 -3.19 2.54
CA VAL A 260 10.33 -4.54 2.68
C VAL A 260 10.77 -5.09 1.33
N PHE A 261 11.88 -5.81 1.29
CA PHE A 261 12.37 -6.51 0.10
C PHE A 261 13.16 -7.75 0.50
N GLN A 262 13.33 -8.68 -0.45
CA GLN A 262 14.28 -9.78 -0.28
C GLN A 262 15.62 -9.47 -0.95
N THR A 263 16.72 -9.97 -0.40
CA THR A 263 18.08 -9.77 -0.90
C THR A 263 18.99 -10.96 -0.58
N THR A 264 20.04 -11.17 -1.38
CA THR A 264 21.02 -12.22 -1.10
C THR A 264 22.03 -11.82 -0.02
N ASN A 265 22.32 -12.72 0.90
CA ASN A 265 23.47 -12.60 1.82
C ASN A 265 24.74 -13.29 1.29
N GLY A 266 24.72 -13.74 0.03
CA GLY A 266 25.78 -14.49 -0.65
C GLY A 266 25.74 -16.01 -0.44
N THR A 267 24.93 -16.51 0.50
CA THR A 267 24.67 -17.94 0.70
C THR A 267 23.19 -18.27 0.58
N ASN A 268 22.33 -17.45 1.21
CA ASN A 268 20.88 -17.59 1.28
C ASN A 268 20.20 -16.26 0.90
N GLN A 269 18.87 -16.29 0.83
CA GLN A 269 18.00 -15.11 0.76
C GLN A 269 17.61 -14.64 2.16
N ASP A 270 17.68 -13.33 2.38
CA ASP A 270 17.22 -12.63 3.57
C ASP A 270 16.10 -11.68 3.19
N VAL A 271 15.22 -11.36 4.15
CA VAL A 271 14.23 -10.28 4.03
C VAL A 271 14.71 -9.09 4.87
N VAL A 272 14.64 -7.90 4.30
CA VAL A 272 15.03 -6.63 4.94
C VAL A 272 13.83 -5.70 4.94
N LEU A 273 13.53 -5.14 6.10
CA LEU A 273 12.59 -4.05 6.29
C LEU A 273 13.37 -2.79 6.65
N GLU A 274 13.20 -1.73 5.88
CA GLU A 274 13.61 -0.37 6.24
C GLU A 274 12.37 0.46 6.55
N PHE A 275 12.45 1.32 7.54
CA PHE A 275 11.32 2.16 7.93
C PHE A 275 11.76 3.51 8.48
N ALA A 276 10.94 4.52 8.23
CA ALA A 276 11.18 5.89 8.64
C ALA A 276 9.84 6.64 8.80
N PRO A 277 9.78 7.67 9.65
CA PRO A 277 8.63 8.56 9.66
C PRO A 277 8.56 9.35 8.34
N GLU A 278 7.37 9.74 7.92
CA GLU A 278 7.15 10.54 6.70
C GLU A 278 7.98 11.83 6.70
N SER A 279 8.04 12.50 7.86
CA SER A 279 8.86 13.70 8.07
C SER A 279 10.36 13.51 7.80
N ALA A 280 10.85 12.27 7.78
CA ALA A 280 12.24 11.93 7.48
C ALA A 280 12.47 11.45 6.04
N LEU A 281 11.44 11.44 5.17
CA LEU A 281 11.58 11.01 3.77
C LEU A 281 12.74 11.70 3.06
N GLY A 282 12.85 13.03 3.19
CA GLY A 282 13.95 13.83 2.59
C GLY A 282 15.33 13.62 3.20
N GLU A 283 15.45 12.85 4.29
CA GLU A 283 16.72 12.50 4.96
C GLU A 283 17.02 10.97 4.91
N TRP A 284 16.11 10.15 4.38
CA TRP A 284 16.21 8.68 4.39
C TRP A 284 17.46 8.19 3.64
N GLY A 285 17.76 8.70 2.45
CA GLY A 285 18.88 8.20 1.65
C GLY A 285 20.27 8.71 2.02
N ASP A 286 20.42 9.63 2.97
CA ASP A 286 21.73 10.19 3.33
C ASP A 286 22.42 9.46 4.50
N GLY A 287 21.74 8.47 5.09
CA GLY A 287 22.20 7.68 6.22
C GLY A 287 22.34 8.47 7.53
N LYS A 288 21.71 9.66 7.63
CA LYS A 288 21.72 10.51 8.82
C LYS A 288 20.35 10.69 9.49
N GLY A 289 19.26 10.26 8.86
CA GLY A 289 17.93 10.21 9.47
C GLY A 289 17.82 9.17 10.60
N GLU A 290 16.85 9.35 11.51
CA GLU A 290 16.44 8.32 12.48
C GLU A 290 15.73 7.19 11.73
N MET A 291 16.50 6.22 11.22
CA MET A 291 15.98 5.10 10.41
C MET A 291 15.95 3.80 11.20
N GLY A 292 14.83 3.09 11.07
CA GLY A 292 14.68 1.74 11.55
C GLY A 292 15.11 0.71 10.50
N LEU A 293 15.74 -0.37 10.96
CA LEU A 293 16.08 -1.51 10.12
C LEU A 293 15.80 -2.80 10.87
N PHE A 294 15.05 -3.69 10.23
CA PHE A 294 14.84 -5.05 10.68
C PHE A 294 15.26 -6.02 9.57
N ARG A 295 15.89 -7.13 9.95
CA ARG A 295 16.38 -8.13 9.00
C ARG A 295 16.03 -9.53 9.47
N VAL A 296 15.32 -10.24 8.62
CA VAL A 296 15.13 -11.69 8.71
C VAL A 296 16.26 -12.34 7.93
N GLY A 297 17.16 -13.03 8.64
CA GLY A 297 18.26 -13.74 8.00
C GLY A 297 18.77 -14.89 8.85
N GLY A 298 19.56 -15.77 8.24
CA GLY A 298 20.08 -16.95 8.92
C GLY A 298 20.52 -18.05 7.98
N SER A 299 20.38 -19.30 8.43
CA SER A 299 20.72 -20.49 7.63
C SER A 299 19.61 -20.96 6.69
N ALA A 300 18.39 -20.42 6.82
CA ALA A 300 17.24 -20.68 5.96
C ALA A 300 17.10 -19.54 4.94
N ASP A 301 16.50 -19.83 3.79
CA ASP A 301 16.10 -18.82 2.82
C ASP A 301 14.78 -18.18 3.25
N ALA A 302 14.72 -16.85 3.33
CA ALA A 302 13.47 -16.10 3.50
C ALA A 302 13.16 -15.37 2.19
N THR A 303 11.97 -15.59 1.64
CA THR A 303 11.58 -15.05 0.33
C THR A 303 10.11 -14.63 0.29
N ASN A 304 9.73 -13.91 -0.77
CA ASN A 304 8.38 -13.43 -1.07
C ASN A 304 7.78 -12.67 0.12
N PRO A 305 8.43 -11.59 0.57
CA PRO A 305 7.95 -10.84 1.71
C PRO A 305 6.74 -9.99 1.35
N ASP A 306 5.93 -9.71 2.36
CA ASP A 306 4.91 -8.69 2.34
C ASP A 306 4.85 -7.97 3.69
N VAL A 307 4.39 -6.72 3.69
CA VAL A 307 4.32 -5.89 4.90
C VAL A 307 3.00 -5.16 4.98
N SER A 308 2.40 -5.15 6.17
CA SER A 308 1.33 -4.22 6.48
C SER A 308 1.43 -3.75 7.93
N ALA A 309 1.08 -2.49 8.18
CA ALA A 309 1.18 -1.82 9.47
C ALA A 309 -0.03 -0.93 9.77
N ASP A 310 -0.48 -0.95 11.02
CA ASP A 310 -1.54 -0.06 11.50
C ASP A 310 -1.42 0.16 13.01
N ASN A 311 -1.40 1.42 13.41
CA ASN A 311 -1.42 1.89 14.80
C ASN A 311 -0.30 1.25 15.66
N ASN A 312 0.96 1.38 15.20
CA ASN A 312 2.20 0.80 15.75
C ASN A 312 2.33 -0.73 15.68
N ASN A 313 1.37 -1.43 15.07
CA ASN A 313 1.49 -2.87 14.83
C ASN A 313 2.05 -3.06 13.44
N ILE A 314 3.14 -3.81 13.31
CA ILE A 314 3.81 -4.08 12.04
C ILE A 314 3.83 -5.59 11.85
N TYR A 315 3.42 -6.05 10.67
CA TYR A 315 3.42 -7.45 10.30
C TYR A 315 4.25 -7.61 9.03
N VAL A 316 5.45 -8.19 9.15
CA VAL A 316 6.24 -8.65 8.02
C VAL A 316 6.02 -10.15 7.87
N VAL A 317 5.41 -10.57 6.78
CA VAL A 317 5.22 -11.99 6.46
C VAL A 317 6.17 -12.39 5.35
N CYS A 318 6.69 -13.61 5.42
CA CYS A 318 7.47 -14.20 4.33
C CYS A 318 7.37 -15.72 4.40
N GLN A 319 7.73 -16.38 3.31
CA GLN A 319 7.96 -17.83 3.35
C GLN A 319 9.42 -18.11 3.71
N VAL A 320 9.63 -19.12 4.55
CA VAL A 320 10.95 -19.51 5.07
C VAL A 320 11.22 -20.97 4.79
N ASN A 321 12.31 -21.25 4.09
CA ASN A 321 12.76 -22.59 3.76
C ASN A 321 13.72 -23.16 4.82
N ASP A 322 13.22 -23.96 5.75
CA ASP A 322 14.07 -24.74 6.67
C ASP A 322 14.18 -26.21 6.23
N LYS A 323 15.25 -26.52 5.50
CA LYS A 323 15.63 -27.89 5.04
C LYS A 323 14.70 -28.49 3.98
N GLY A 324 14.15 -27.66 3.09
CA GLY A 324 13.39 -28.09 1.93
C GLY A 324 11.87 -28.16 2.15
N ASN A 325 11.37 -27.43 3.15
CA ASN A 325 9.94 -27.17 3.38
C ASN A 325 9.78 -25.66 3.57
N GLU A 326 8.90 -25.05 2.78
CA GLU A 326 8.55 -23.63 2.86
C GLU A 326 7.38 -23.46 3.83
N ASP A 327 7.60 -22.68 4.90
CA ASP A 327 6.58 -22.35 5.90
C ASP A 327 6.29 -20.84 5.88
N ILE A 328 5.07 -20.43 6.21
CA ILE A 328 4.75 -18.99 6.35
C ILE A 328 5.05 -18.52 7.76
N VAL A 329 5.90 -17.50 7.85
CA VAL A 329 6.36 -16.91 9.12
C VAL A 329 5.96 -15.45 9.18
N CYS A 330 5.45 -15.03 10.33
CA CYS A 330 5.20 -13.62 10.65
C CYS A 330 6.28 -13.14 11.62
N PHE A 331 6.94 -12.03 11.26
CA PHE A 331 7.75 -11.22 12.15
C PHE A 331 6.96 -9.95 12.47
N TYR A 332 6.74 -9.71 13.76
CA TYR A 332 5.79 -8.68 14.17
C TYR A 332 6.38 -7.75 15.23
N SER A 333 5.93 -6.51 15.23
CA SER A 333 6.18 -5.52 16.27
C SER A 333 4.84 -4.91 16.68
N ASN A 334 4.72 -4.53 17.96
CA ASN A 334 3.55 -3.85 18.51
C ASN A 334 3.93 -2.51 19.17
N ASP A 335 5.10 -1.99 18.79
CA ASP A 335 5.74 -0.81 19.34
C ASP A 335 6.53 -0.02 18.28
N GLY A 336 6.02 -0.02 17.03
CA GLY A 336 6.60 0.81 15.96
C GLY A 336 8.01 0.39 15.52
N GLY A 337 8.35 -0.89 15.72
CA GLY A 337 9.63 -1.48 15.32
C GLY A 337 10.71 -1.50 16.40
N ASP A 338 10.41 -1.08 17.64
CA ASP A 338 11.34 -1.11 18.77
C ASP A 338 11.68 -2.55 19.22
N THR A 339 10.68 -3.43 19.26
CA THR A 339 10.84 -4.85 19.59
C THR A 339 10.13 -5.76 18.58
N TRP A 340 10.71 -6.94 18.38
CA TRP A 340 10.26 -7.89 17.35
C TRP A 340 10.00 -9.27 17.94
N GLY A 341 8.85 -9.84 17.59
CA GLY A 341 8.46 -11.22 17.81
C GLY A 341 8.46 -12.02 16.51
N MET A 342 8.26 -13.34 16.64
CA MET A 342 8.13 -14.25 15.51
C MET A 342 7.11 -15.34 15.85
N SER A 343 6.26 -15.68 14.87
CA SER A 343 5.33 -16.79 14.94
C SER A 343 5.20 -17.47 13.56
N TYR A 344 4.84 -18.75 13.56
CA TYR A 344 4.44 -19.43 12.33
C TYR A 344 2.95 -19.17 12.07
N ILE A 345 2.62 -18.74 10.86
CA ILE A 345 1.24 -18.66 10.37
C ILE A 345 0.79 -20.05 9.90
N ALA A 346 1.63 -20.70 9.09
CA ALA A 346 1.46 -22.06 8.60
C ALA A 346 2.81 -22.79 8.58
N SER A 347 2.80 -24.06 8.98
CA SER A 347 4.01 -24.91 9.02
C SER A 347 3.65 -26.39 8.94
N SER A 348 3.04 -26.79 7.82
CA SER A 348 2.63 -28.18 7.62
C SER A 348 3.76 -29.04 7.02
N ASN A 349 3.45 -30.21 6.48
CA ASN A 349 4.45 -31.01 5.75
C ASN A 349 4.48 -30.70 4.24
N ASP A 350 3.55 -29.86 3.79
CA ASP A 350 3.47 -29.38 2.42
C ASP A 350 3.97 -27.93 2.40
N ASP A 351 4.52 -27.49 1.27
CA ASP A 351 4.96 -26.11 1.11
C ASP A 351 3.78 -25.14 1.20
N GLU A 352 3.91 -24.12 2.04
CA GLU A 352 3.06 -22.95 2.07
C GLU A 352 3.81 -21.76 1.46
N LEU A 353 3.20 -21.08 0.49
CA LEU A 353 3.89 -20.15 -0.42
C LEU A 353 3.14 -18.83 -0.57
N TYR A 354 3.87 -17.82 -1.03
CA TYR A 354 3.34 -16.53 -1.52
C TYR A 354 2.38 -15.85 -0.54
N PRO A 355 2.85 -15.48 0.68
CA PRO A 355 2.00 -14.84 1.66
C PRO A 355 1.68 -13.40 1.27
N VAL A 356 0.48 -12.94 1.63
CA VAL A 356 0.05 -11.53 1.58
C VAL A 356 -0.65 -11.20 2.91
N VAL A 357 -0.45 -10.00 3.46
CA VAL A 357 -0.96 -9.61 4.78
C VAL A 357 -1.65 -8.24 4.75
N GLU A 358 -2.76 -8.13 5.48
CA GLU A 358 -3.44 -6.86 5.75
C GLU A 358 -3.55 -6.66 7.27
N ALA A 359 -3.10 -5.50 7.77
CA ALA A 359 -3.19 -5.11 9.17
C ALA A 359 -4.50 -4.35 9.50
N SER A 360 -4.98 -4.52 10.73
CA SER A 360 -6.01 -3.69 11.36
C SER A 360 -5.73 -3.62 12.86
N GLY A 361 -4.78 -2.76 13.22
CA GLY A 361 -4.20 -2.62 14.53
C GLY A 361 -3.60 -3.93 15.03
N ASN A 362 -4.07 -4.36 16.20
CA ASN A 362 -3.63 -5.61 16.85
C ASN A 362 -4.21 -6.89 16.18
N LYS A 363 -4.93 -6.74 15.07
CA LYS A 363 -5.42 -7.83 14.22
C LYS A 363 -4.73 -7.76 12.87
N ALA A 364 -4.64 -8.90 12.20
CA ALA A 364 -4.24 -8.98 10.81
C ALA A 364 -4.83 -10.22 10.16
N THR A 365 -5.01 -10.16 8.84
CA THR A 365 -5.38 -11.29 8.00
C THR A 365 -4.21 -11.60 7.07
N CYS A 366 -3.90 -12.89 6.90
CA CYS A 366 -2.88 -13.33 5.95
C CYS A 366 -3.47 -14.36 5.00
N LEU A 367 -3.23 -14.19 3.71
CA LEU A 367 -3.48 -15.18 2.67
C LEU A 367 -2.19 -15.93 2.35
N PHE A 368 -2.30 -17.21 1.98
CA PHE A 368 -1.18 -17.97 1.46
C PHE A 368 -1.64 -19.12 0.56
N TYR A 369 -0.82 -19.46 -0.43
CA TYR A 369 -1.06 -20.60 -1.31
C TYR A 369 -0.61 -21.92 -0.67
N LYS A 370 -1.40 -22.98 -0.86
CA LYS A 370 -0.96 -24.37 -0.64
C LYS A 370 -1.73 -25.33 -1.53
N ASN A 371 -1.01 -26.21 -2.23
CA ASN A 371 -1.56 -27.37 -2.97
C ASN A 371 -2.73 -27.05 -3.94
N GLY A 372 -2.72 -25.88 -4.56
CA GLY A 372 -3.76 -25.46 -5.51
C GLY A 372 -4.92 -24.70 -4.88
N ASP A 373 -4.80 -24.32 -3.61
CA ASP A 373 -5.81 -23.58 -2.86
C ASP A 373 -5.22 -22.34 -2.18
N LEU A 374 -6.07 -21.34 -1.97
CA LEU A 374 -5.77 -20.12 -1.25
C LEU A 374 -6.29 -20.26 0.18
N TYR A 375 -5.41 -20.25 1.16
CA TYR A 375 -5.76 -20.33 2.58
C TYR A 375 -5.79 -18.95 3.21
N VAL A 376 -6.60 -18.81 4.26
CA VAL A 376 -6.67 -17.60 5.08
C VAL A 376 -6.37 -17.91 6.54
N ALA A 377 -5.56 -17.05 7.15
CA ALA A 377 -5.25 -17.06 8.58
C ALA A 377 -5.49 -15.68 9.19
N THR A 378 -5.79 -15.65 10.49
CA THR A 378 -6.01 -14.40 11.24
C THR A 378 -5.25 -14.40 12.56
N THR A 379 -4.84 -13.22 13.00
CA THR A 379 -4.36 -12.94 14.36
C THR A 379 -5.30 -11.95 15.05
N GLU A 380 -5.44 -12.11 16.37
CA GLU A 380 -6.22 -11.23 17.24
C GLU A 380 -5.34 -10.64 18.38
N ASP A 381 -4.06 -11.01 18.43
CA ASP A 381 -3.14 -10.71 19.52
C ASP A 381 -1.79 -10.13 19.06
N GLY A 382 -1.80 -9.32 17.98
CA GLY A 382 -0.62 -8.59 17.53
C GLY A 382 0.44 -9.48 16.90
N GLY A 383 0.01 -10.57 16.27
CA GLY A 383 0.87 -11.52 15.55
C GLY A 383 1.46 -12.62 16.42
N ALA A 384 1.18 -12.63 17.72
CA ALA A 384 1.73 -13.63 18.64
C ALA A 384 1.17 -15.04 18.37
N THR A 385 -0.10 -15.15 17.96
CA THR A 385 -0.72 -16.40 17.53
C THR A 385 -1.59 -16.21 16.28
N TRP A 386 -1.59 -17.24 15.42
CA TRP A 386 -2.38 -17.26 14.18
C TRP A 386 -3.34 -18.44 14.14
N SER A 387 -4.52 -18.21 13.57
CA SER A 387 -5.55 -19.22 13.34
C SER A 387 -5.83 -19.35 11.84
N VAL A 388 -5.43 -20.46 11.23
CA VAL A 388 -5.83 -20.82 9.86
C VAL A 388 -7.31 -21.19 9.86
N LEU A 389 -8.13 -20.45 9.13
CA LEU A 389 -9.59 -20.62 9.11
C LEU A 389 -10.05 -21.64 8.06
N GLY A 390 -9.26 -21.82 6.99
CA GLY A 390 -9.57 -22.72 5.89
C GLY A 390 -9.11 -22.15 4.55
N ILE A 391 -9.66 -22.71 3.47
CA ILE A 391 -9.50 -22.20 2.11
C ILE A 391 -10.54 -21.09 1.83
N VAL A 392 -10.17 -20.14 0.98
CA VAL A 392 -11.01 -19.04 0.49
C VAL A 392 -11.76 -19.48 -0.77
N ASN A 393 -11.08 -20.16 -1.70
CA ASN A 393 -11.68 -20.61 -2.95
C ASN A 393 -12.65 -21.79 -2.74
N ASP A 394 -13.81 -21.72 -3.38
CA ASP A 394 -14.85 -22.75 -3.33
C ASP A 394 -14.55 -23.98 -4.20
N VAL A 395 -13.73 -23.83 -5.25
CA VAL A 395 -13.33 -24.93 -6.12
C VAL A 395 -11.87 -25.29 -5.88
N GLU A 396 -11.68 -26.40 -5.17
CA GLU A 396 -10.37 -26.87 -4.73
C GLU A 396 -9.43 -27.21 -5.90
N GLY A 397 -8.15 -26.88 -5.75
CA GLY A 397 -7.04 -27.35 -6.57
C GLY A 397 -6.81 -26.61 -7.90
N ASN A 398 -7.39 -25.41 -8.07
CA ASN A 398 -7.28 -24.62 -9.31
C ASN A 398 -6.64 -23.25 -9.12
N VAL A 399 -6.36 -22.83 -7.88
CA VAL A 399 -5.60 -21.59 -7.63
C VAL A 399 -4.21 -21.71 -8.23
N ILE A 400 -3.77 -20.66 -8.92
CA ILE A 400 -2.44 -20.57 -9.51
C ILE A 400 -1.50 -19.99 -8.45
N GLY A 401 -0.57 -20.80 -7.96
CA GLY A 401 0.40 -20.37 -6.94
C GLY A 401 1.65 -19.78 -7.56
N GLU A 402 1.69 -18.44 -7.69
CA GLU A 402 2.91 -17.67 -7.96
C GLU A 402 2.95 -16.40 -7.10
N TYR A 403 4.10 -15.73 -7.06
CA TYR A 403 4.26 -14.46 -6.35
C TYR A 403 3.33 -13.39 -6.93
N ALA A 404 2.66 -12.63 -6.06
CA ALA A 404 1.73 -11.56 -6.42
C ALA A 404 0.51 -12.01 -7.27
N PHE A 405 0.12 -13.29 -7.20
CA PHE A 405 -1.09 -13.82 -7.89
C PHE A 405 -2.34 -13.84 -7.01
N ALA A 406 -2.23 -13.33 -5.79
CA ALA A 406 -3.34 -13.07 -4.90
C ALA A 406 -3.08 -11.75 -4.16
N ASP A 407 -4.16 -11.11 -3.71
CA ASP A 407 -4.11 -9.88 -2.93
C ASP A 407 -5.29 -9.83 -1.94
N ILE A 408 -5.15 -9.07 -0.86
CA ILE A 408 -6.17 -8.89 0.17
C ILE A 408 -6.30 -7.43 0.58
N PHE A 409 -7.54 -6.94 0.59
CA PHE A 409 -7.85 -5.61 1.13
C PHE A 409 -9.27 -5.59 1.72
N ALA A 410 -9.40 -4.99 2.89
CA ALA A 410 -10.57 -4.97 3.73
C ALA A 410 -11.22 -6.36 3.90
N GLY A 411 -10.41 -7.42 4.08
CA GLY A 411 -10.88 -8.80 4.20
C GLY A 411 -11.48 -9.42 2.94
N TYR A 412 -11.41 -8.73 1.79
CA TYR A 412 -11.73 -9.28 0.48
C TYR A 412 -10.46 -9.79 -0.19
N ALA A 413 -10.55 -10.96 -0.81
CA ALA A 413 -9.46 -11.57 -1.53
C ALA A 413 -9.74 -11.57 -3.03
N VAL A 414 -8.66 -11.37 -3.80
CA VAL A 414 -8.63 -11.64 -5.23
C VAL A 414 -7.52 -12.63 -5.50
N TRP A 415 -7.72 -13.52 -6.47
CA TRP A 415 -6.69 -14.50 -6.83
C TRP A 415 -6.85 -14.98 -8.27
N MET A 416 -5.77 -15.56 -8.77
CA MET A 416 -5.76 -16.23 -10.07
C MET A 416 -6.14 -17.71 -9.97
N ASP A 417 -6.96 -18.18 -10.90
CA ASP A 417 -7.48 -19.55 -10.93
C ASP A 417 -7.56 -20.07 -12.37
N ASN A 418 -7.29 -21.36 -12.56
CA ASN A 418 -7.27 -22.00 -13.88
C ASN A 418 -8.40 -23.01 -14.14
N ARG A 419 -9.46 -23.01 -13.33
CA ARG A 419 -10.58 -23.98 -13.41
C ARG A 419 -11.29 -24.00 -14.77
N ASN A 420 -11.18 -22.91 -15.53
CA ASN A 420 -11.82 -22.73 -16.84
C ASN A 420 -10.89 -23.05 -18.03
N GLY A 421 -9.61 -23.36 -17.78
CA GLY A 421 -8.64 -23.76 -18.81
C GLY A 421 -7.69 -22.64 -19.27
N ASN A 422 -7.88 -21.43 -18.77
CA ASN A 422 -7.02 -20.25 -18.85
C ASN A 422 -6.95 -19.61 -17.46
N ALA A 423 -6.02 -18.68 -17.24
CA ALA A 423 -5.90 -17.96 -15.97
C ALA A 423 -6.93 -16.82 -15.91
N ASP A 424 -7.94 -16.98 -15.06
CA ASP A 424 -8.95 -15.96 -14.76
C ASP A 424 -8.73 -15.40 -13.34
N ILE A 425 -9.28 -14.21 -13.05
CA ILE A 425 -9.31 -13.63 -11.72
C ILE A 425 -10.65 -13.91 -11.04
N PHE A 426 -10.57 -14.38 -9.79
CA PHE A 426 -11.70 -14.61 -8.91
C PHE A 426 -11.63 -13.69 -7.69
N PHE A 427 -12.81 -13.45 -7.11
CA PHE A 427 -13.01 -12.60 -5.95
C PHE A 427 -13.94 -13.29 -4.96
N ASP A 428 -13.59 -13.21 -3.67
CA ASP A 428 -14.49 -13.57 -2.58
C ASP A 428 -14.05 -12.88 -1.28
N GLN A 429 -14.84 -13.06 -0.23
CA GLN A 429 -14.53 -12.58 1.10
C GLN A 429 -13.69 -13.62 1.87
N ALA A 430 -12.44 -13.27 2.15
CA ALA A 430 -11.55 -14.11 2.96
C ALA A 430 -11.87 -14.05 4.46
N THR A 431 -12.27 -12.88 4.97
CA THR A 431 -12.67 -12.71 6.37
C THR A 431 -13.91 -11.84 6.49
N ALA A 432 -14.74 -12.14 7.49
CA ALA A 432 -15.88 -11.29 7.79
C ALA A 432 -15.37 -9.99 8.43
N VAL A 433 -15.67 -8.85 7.80
CA VAL A 433 -15.26 -7.53 8.29
C VAL A 433 -16.46 -6.63 8.56
N PRO A 434 -16.43 -5.79 9.63
CA PRO A 434 -17.36 -4.69 9.75
C PRO A 434 -17.00 -3.60 8.74
N ILE A 435 -18.00 -3.05 8.05
CA ILE A 435 -17.81 -1.97 7.08
C ILE A 435 -18.79 -0.88 7.44
N LEU A 436 -18.30 0.30 7.84
CA LEU A 436 -19.14 1.37 8.36
C LEU A 436 -19.38 2.43 7.30
N THR A 437 -20.63 2.84 7.18
CA THR A 437 -21.01 4.00 6.38
C THR A 437 -21.70 5.02 7.27
N ILE A 438 -21.44 6.30 7.02
CA ILE A 438 -21.97 7.40 7.83
C ILE A 438 -22.79 8.33 6.95
N ASP A 439 -24.04 8.55 7.34
CA ASP A 439 -24.96 9.53 6.75
C ASP A 439 -25.25 10.65 7.74
N ILE A 440 -25.13 11.90 7.28
CA ILE A 440 -25.41 13.11 8.08
C ILE A 440 -26.60 13.84 7.47
N THR A 441 -27.64 14.07 8.28
CA THR A 441 -28.85 14.80 7.85
C THR A 441 -29.17 15.96 8.78
N GLY A 442 -29.56 17.07 8.16
CA GLY A 442 -30.04 18.27 8.85
C GLY A 442 -31.53 18.18 9.23
N GLY A 443 -32.06 19.26 9.79
CA GLY A 443 -33.40 19.36 10.32
C GLY A 443 -33.38 20.07 11.66
N PHE A 444 -34.20 19.64 12.62
CA PHE A 444 -34.12 20.15 13.99
C PHE A 444 -32.98 19.44 14.74
N GLY A 445 -31.79 20.02 14.69
CA GLY A 445 -30.52 19.41 15.08
C GLY A 445 -29.89 18.62 13.94
N VAL A 446 -28.96 17.75 14.30
CA VAL A 446 -28.23 16.85 13.40
C VAL A 446 -28.65 15.41 13.69
N THR A 447 -28.95 14.65 12.65
CA THR A 447 -29.13 13.19 12.74
C THR A 447 -28.01 12.51 11.98
N ILE A 448 -27.30 11.63 12.67
CA ILE A 448 -26.20 10.83 12.14
C ILE A 448 -26.70 9.40 12.10
N THR A 449 -26.59 8.73 10.97
CA THR A 449 -26.87 7.29 10.85
C THR A 449 -25.59 6.58 10.51
N ILE A 450 -25.21 5.61 11.33
CA ILE A 450 -24.07 4.74 11.11
C ILE A 450 -24.63 3.38 10.74
N SER A 451 -24.32 2.90 9.54
CA SER A 451 -24.74 1.58 9.06
C SER A 451 -23.54 0.67 8.93
N ASN A 452 -23.64 -0.54 9.49
CA ASN A 452 -22.68 -1.58 9.22
C ASN A 452 -23.12 -2.34 7.97
N VAL A 453 -22.51 -2.02 6.83
CA VAL A 453 -22.76 -2.68 5.54
C VAL A 453 -21.83 -3.87 5.31
N GLY A 454 -20.96 -4.16 6.27
CA GLY A 454 -20.04 -5.29 6.24
C GLY A 454 -20.71 -6.60 6.62
N THR A 455 -19.92 -7.65 6.76
CA THR A 455 -20.38 -9.02 7.01
C THR A 455 -20.06 -9.52 8.42
N ALA A 456 -19.26 -8.78 9.19
CA ALA A 456 -19.08 -8.99 10.62
C ALA A 456 -19.72 -7.87 11.45
N ASP A 457 -20.05 -8.19 12.71
CA ASP A 457 -20.53 -7.23 13.68
C ASP A 457 -19.43 -6.21 14.02
N ALA A 458 -19.75 -4.92 13.95
CA ALA A 458 -18.88 -3.85 14.44
C ALA A 458 -19.06 -3.74 15.95
N LYS A 459 -17.99 -3.76 16.74
CA LYS A 459 -18.05 -3.81 18.21
C LYS A 459 -17.19 -2.74 18.85
N ASN A 460 -17.63 -2.24 20.00
CA ASN A 460 -16.92 -1.23 20.79
C ASN A 460 -16.56 0.04 20.00
N LEU A 461 -17.45 0.49 19.11
CA LEU A 461 -17.18 1.65 18.27
C LEU A 461 -17.17 2.92 19.10
N ASN A 462 -16.13 3.73 18.91
CA ASN A 462 -16.11 5.10 19.41
C ASN A 462 -16.49 6.04 18.26
N VAL A 463 -17.56 6.80 18.48
CA VAL A 463 -18.09 7.78 17.53
C VAL A 463 -17.83 9.17 18.08
N ALA A 464 -17.08 9.97 17.32
CA ALA A 464 -16.84 11.38 17.57
C ALA A 464 -17.64 12.21 16.57
N VAL A 465 -18.25 13.29 17.06
CA VAL A 465 -18.96 14.27 16.24
C VAL A 465 -18.44 15.65 16.61
N ASP A 466 -18.00 16.41 15.62
CA ASP A 466 -17.51 17.77 15.78
C ASP A 466 -18.19 18.72 14.80
N ILE A 467 -18.64 19.86 15.31
CA ILE A 467 -19.31 20.90 14.52
C ILE A 467 -18.53 22.19 14.61
N SER A 468 -17.93 22.57 13.48
CA SER A 468 -17.20 23.81 13.27
C SER A 468 -18.15 24.94 12.86
N GLY A 469 -17.83 26.17 13.29
CA GLY A 469 -18.64 27.37 13.06
C GLY A 469 -19.15 28.02 14.35
N LEU A 470 -20.09 28.97 14.22
CA LEU A 470 -20.65 29.69 15.37
C LEU A 470 -21.79 28.88 16.01
N VAL A 471 -21.39 27.85 16.75
CA VAL A 471 -22.27 26.92 17.47
C VAL A 471 -22.20 27.18 18.97
N PHE A 472 -23.36 27.40 19.59
CA PHE A 472 -23.51 27.71 21.01
C PHE A 472 -23.86 26.47 21.86
N ILE A 473 -24.53 25.46 21.27
CA ILE A 473 -24.95 24.23 21.94
C ILE A 473 -24.69 23.04 21.01
N GLY A 474 -24.18 21.94 21.56
CA GLY A 474 -23.96 20.69 20.81
C GLY A 474 -22.81 20.81 19.81
N LYS A 475 -21.72 21.48 20.20
CA LYS A 475 -20.54 21.66 19.34
C LYS A 475 -19.80 20.35 19.08
N SER A 476 -19.78 19.46 20.07
CA SER A 476 -19.21 18.12 19.91
C SER A 476 -19.93 17.08 20.75
N LYS A 477 -19.74 15.81 20.42
CA LYS A 477 -20.26 14.67 21.18
C LYS A 477 -19.43 13.41 20.90
N GLU A 478 -19.08 12.70 21.97
CA GLU A 478 -18.52 11.35 21.90
C GLU A 478 -19.53 10.33 22.40
N ILE A 479 -19.64 9.21 21.70
CA ILE A 479 -20.55 8.11 22.03
C ILE A 479 -19.82 6.79 21.79
N SER A 480 -19.90 5.88 22.75
CA SER A 480 -19.54 4.48 22.53
C SER A 480 -20.79 3.69 22.11
N ILE A 481 -20.67 2.91 21.05
CA ILE A 481 -21.68 1.96 20.58
C ILE A 481 -21.12 0.55 20.79
N ASP A 482 -21.78 -0.23 21.64
CA ASP A 482 -21.31 -1.58 21.99
C ASP A 482 -21.25 -2.50 20.76
N GLU A 483 -22.29 -2.47 19.92
CA GLU A 483 -22.40 -3.32 18.74
C GLU A 483 -23.31 -2.67 17.67
N ILE A 484 -22.90 -2.77 16.41
CA ILE A 484 -23.78 -2.64 15.24
C ILE A 484 -23.60 -3.92 14.43
N LYS A 485 -24.64 -4.77 14.40
CA LYS A 485 -24.56 -6.04 13.68
C LYS A 485 -24.42 -5.84 12.18
N ALA A 486 -23.85 -6.84 11.50
CA ALA A 486 -23.82 -6.86 10.04
C ALA A 486 -25.22 -6.60 9.45
N GLY A 487 -25.33 -5.60 8.58
CA GLY A 487 -26.58 -5.16 7.95
C GLY A 487 -27.49 -4.27 8.80
N GLU A 488 -27.11 -3.92 10.04
CA GLU A 488 -27.89 -3.03 10.91
C GLU A 488 -27.35 -1.58 10.89
N SER A 489 -28.19 -0.64 11.36
CA SER A 489 -27.83 0.77 11.50
C SER A 489 -28.23 1.33 12.86
N VAL A 490 -27.45 2.28 13.36
CA VAL A 490 -27.75 3.07 14.57
C VAL A 490 -27.87 4.53 14.18
N SER A 491 -28.96 5.18 14.62
CA SER A 491 -29.13 6.63 14.43
C SER A 491 -28.93 7.40 15.73
N LEU A 492 -28.06 8.41 15.67
CA LEU A 492 -27.74 9.33 16.75
C LEU A 492 -28.36 10.69 16.45
N LYS A 493 -29.16 11.21 17.37
CA LYS A 493 -29.72 12.57 17.26
C LYS A 493 -29.03 13.52 18.21
N MET A 494 -28.67 14.68 17.70
CA MET A 494 -28.06 15.75 18.46
C MET A 494 -28.84 17.03 18.26
N ILE A 495 -29.29 17.64 19.37
CA ILE A 495 -29.81 19.01 19.33
C ILE A 495 -28.61 19.93 19.35
N THR A 496 -28.49 20.73 18.31
CA THR A 496 -27.45 21.74 18.16
C THR A 496 -28.13 23.11 18.13
N PHE A 497 -27.39 24.18 18.45
CA PHE A 497 -27.90 25.53 18.30
C PHE A 497 -26.77 26.46 17.90
N GLY A 498 -26.94 27.18 16.80
CA GLY A 498 -25.89 28.00 16.21
C GLY A 498 -26.44 28.98 15.19
N LEU A 499 -25.55 29.75 14.56
CA LEU A 499 -25.93 30.71 13.54
C LEU A 499 -24.82 30.85 12.50
N GLY A 500 -25.14 30.61 11.23
CA GLY A 500 -24.20 30.80 10.11
C GLY A 500 -23.74 29.50 9.47
N PRO A 501 -22.75 29.58 8.55
CA PRO A 501 -22.14 28.40 7.95
C PRO A 501 -21.51 27.50 9.01
N VAL A 502 -21.66 26.19 8.81
CA VAL A 502 -21.11 25.16 9.70
C VAL A 502 -20.57 23.98 8.89
N THR A 503 -19.61 23.27 9.46
CA THR A 503 -19.11 21.98 8.95
C THR A 503 -19.27 20.96 10.05
N ILE A 504 -19.86 19.80 9.74
CA ILE A 504 -20.07 18.68 10.65
C ILE A 504 -19.12 17.57 10.22
N LYS A 505 -18.18 17.20 11.09
CA LYS A 505 -17.30 16.04 10.94
C LYS A 505 -17.79 14.94 11.87
N VAL A 506 -17.95 13.72 11.36
CA VAL A 506 -18.27 12.54 12.14
C VAL A 506 -17.22 11.49 11.86
N THR A 507 -16.64 10.92 12.91
CA THR A 507 -15.67 9.83 12.82
C THR A 507 -16.20 8.65 13.63
N ALA A 508 -16.24 7.46 13.02
CA ALA A 508 -16.60 6.20 13.66
C ALA A 508 -15.58 5.14 13.26
N ASP A 509 -14.75 4.71 14.21
CA ASP A 509 -13.76 3.64 14.02
C ASP A 509 -12.89 3.83 12.76
N GLY A 510 -12.23 5.00 12.67
CA GLY A 510 -11.43 5.41 11.51
C GLY A 510 -12.23 5.95 10.33
N THR A 511 -13.47 5.50 10.12
CA THR A 511 -14.33 6.02 9.04
C THR A 511 -14.78 7.44 9.33
N THR A 512 -14.46 8.38 8.45
CA THR A 512 -14.83 9.80 8.60
C THR A 512 -15.80 10.26 7.52
N LYS A 513 -16.78 11.10 7.90
CA LYS A 513 -17.67 11.80 6.97
C LYS A 513 -17.84 13.26 7.36
N GLU A 514 -17.75 14.13 6.38
CA GLU A 514 -18.05 15.55 6.54
C GLU A 514 -19.30 15.99 5.77
N ALA A 515 -20.01 16.96 6.35
CA ALA A 515 -21.10 17.67 5.69
C ALA A 515 -21.04 19.15 6.01
N SER A 516 -21.05 19.99 4.98
CA SER A 516 -21.15 21.45 5.12
C SER A 516 -22.61 21.89 5.08
N GLY A 517 -22.93 22.98 5.78
CA GLY A 517 -24.30 23.48 5.82
C GLY A 517 -24.45 24.85 6.47
N PHE A 518 -25.68 25.20 6.81
CA PHE A 518 -26.04 26.45 7.48
C PHE A 518 -26.96 26.20 8.67
N MET A 519 -26.64 26.83 9.81
CA MET A 519 -27.41 26.73 11.04
C MET A 519 -28.21 28.01 11.30
N LEU A 520 -29.48 27.88 11.66
CA LEU A 520 -30.37 28.97 12.08
C LEU A 520 -31.09 28.58 13.38
N GLY A 521 -30.45 28.89 14.52
CA GLY A 521 -30.90 28.39 15.81
C GLY A 521 -30.75 26.87 15.86
N PRO A 522 -31.80 26.10 16.15
CA PRO A 522 -31.74 24.64 16.16
C PRO A 522 -31.94 24.00 14.78
N LEU A 523 -32.24 24.79 13.74
CA LEU A 523 -32.43 24.27 12.40
C LEU A 523 -31.06 24.15 11.69
N VAL A 524 -30.75 22.98 11.16
CA VAL A 524 -29.55 22.69 10.36
C VAL A 524 -29.98 22.38 8.93
N LEU A 525 -29.38 23.03 7.95
CA LEU A 525 -29.57 22.78 6.53
C LEU A 525 -28.24 22.28 5.97
N LEU A 526 -28.19 21.03 5.50
CA LEU A 526 -27.03 20.40 4.88
C LEU A 526 -27.21 20.36 3.36
#